data_AF-A0A6I0ZF31-F1
#
_entry.id   AF-A0A6I0ZF31-F1
#
_cell.length_a   1.000
_cell.length_b   1.000
_cell.length_c   1.000
_cell.angle_alpha   90.00
_cell.angle_beta   90.00
_cell.angle_gamma   90.00
#
_symmetry.space_group_name_H-M   'P 1'
#
loop_
_entity.id
_entity.type
_entity.pdbx_description
1 polymer ?
#
loop_
_entity_poly.entity_id
_entity_poly.type
_entity_poly.pdbx_seq_one_letter_code
_entity_poly.pdbx_strand_id
1 'polypeptide(L)'
;MPSQNTRRKVRLNEKVESRVRGDLYARFGGEYLETYHCKKWQGAGCLAYGQIASAKIPLSRMISPQLYWVMTGDDFTLDLNNPEHPKILCVGNNPDRQNIYSAALGLYNSRIVKLVNKKGQLKSSIIIDELPTIYFRGIDNLIATARSNKVAVCLGFQDFSQLTRDYGEKEAKVIQNTVGNIFSGQVVGETAKNLSERFGKILQQRQSISINRQDTSTSINTQLDSLIPASKIANLSQGTFVGSVADNFGAEIDQKIFHARIIVDSEKVAAETKAYKKIPVINEFRDEDGNDIMQQQIERNYSRIKADVMQIIEDEMERIKNDPDLKHLIPQEDSDKE
;
A
#
# COMPACT_ATOMS: atom_id res chain seq x y z
N MET A 1 -47.02 -37.86 -44.01
CA MET A 1 -47.55 -38.71 -42.91
C MET A 1 -46.38 -39.08 -41.99
N PRO A 2 -46.56 -39.14 -40.67
CA PRO A 2 -46.31 -38.00 -39.78
C PRO A 2 -45.40 -38.30 -38.57
N SER A 3 -44.84 -37.26 -37.93
CA SER A 3 -44.66 -37.21 -36.46
C SER A 3 -44.54 -35.73 -36.04
N GLN A 4 -45.61 -35.14 -35.53
CA GLN A 4 -45.96 -34.97 -34.11
C GLN A 4 -45.25 -33.80 -33.40
N ASN A 5 -46.05 -32.73 -33.23
CA ASN A 5 -46.11 -31.78 -32.11
C ASN A 5 -44.88 -31.62 -31.19
N THR A 6 -44.17 -30.50 -31.37
CA THR A 6 -43.45 -29.82 -30.28
C THR A 6 -44.06 -28.45 -30.02
N ARG A 7 -45.07 -28.40 -29.14
CA ARG A 7 -45.53 -27.16 -28.51
C ARG A 7 -44.53 -26.75 -27.40
N ARG A 8 -44.17 -25.47 -27.42
CA ARG A 8 -43.43 -24.66 -26.42
C ARG A 8 -41.89 -24.80 -26.38
N LYS A 9 -41.24 -23.92 -27.15
CA LYS A 9 -39.99 -23.24 -26.74
C LYS A 9 -40.06 -21.78 -27.18
N VAL A 10 -40.44 -20.91 -26.25
CA VAL A 10 -40.06 -19.49 -26.28
C VAL A 10 -39.05 -19.34 -25.14
N ARG A 11 -37.80 -19.00 -25.46
CA ARG A 11 -36.87 -18.36 -24.53
C ARG A 11 -36.05 -17.35 -25.32
N LEU A 12 -36.30 -16.09 -25.01
CA LEU A 12 -35.47 -14.94 -25.34
C LEU A 12 -34.91 -14.42 -24.01
N ASN A 13 -33.58 -14.36 -23.96
CA ASN A 13 -32.70 -13.47 -23.19
C ASN A 13 -32.59 -13.53 -21.65
N GLU A 14 -31.34 -13.29 -21.24
CA GLU A 14 -30.84 -12.63 -20.01
C GLU A 14 -30.52 -13.43 -18.71
N LYS A 15 -29.38 -13.02 -18.13
CA LYS A 15 -28.81 -13.25 -16.77
C LYS A 15 -28.00 -14.55 -16.60
N VAL A 16 -26.67 -14.45 -16.40
CA VAL A 16 -26.00 -14.28 -15.08
C VAL A 16 -26.57 -15.28 -14.08
N GLU A 17 -25.86 -16.39 -13.85
CA GLU A 17 -25.71 -17.01 -12.53
C GLU A 17 -24.87 -18.30 -12.59
N SER A 18 -23.80 -18.27 -11.78
CA SER A 18 -23.33 -19.35 -10.91
C SER A 18 -23.62 -20.81 -11.32
N ARG A 19 -22.56 -21.53 -11.71
CA ARG A 19 -22.48 -22.99 -11.57
C ARG A 19 -21.43 -23.36 -10.54
N VAL A 20 -21.86 -23.47 -9.30
CA VAL A 20 -21.31 -24.46 -8.36
C VAL A 20 -22.51 -25.15 -7.73
N ARG A 21 -22.82 -26.35 -8.22
CA ARG A 21 -23.69 -27.34 -7.58
C ARG A 21 -22.78 -28.49 -7.15
N GLY A 22 -22.70 -28.71 -5.84
CA GLY A 22 -21.98 -29.81 -5.22
C GLY A 22 -21.85 -29.49 -3.74
N ASP A 23 -22.48 -30.30 -2.89
CA ASP A 23 -22.47 -30.14 -1.43
C ASP A 23 -21.03 -30.13 -0.91
N LEU A 24 -20.52 -28.94 -0.56
CA LEU A 24 -19.23 -28.76 0.08
C LEU A 24 -19.46 -28.55 1.57
N TYR A 25 -19.40 -29.63 2.34
CA TYR A 25 -19.21 -29.57 3.78
C TYR A 25 -17.76 -29.20 4.08
N ALA A 26 -17.52 -27.99 4.56
CA ALA A 26 -16.25 -27.63 5.18
C ALA A 26 -16.38 -27.78 6.70
N ARG A 27 -15.89 -28.90 7.24
CA ARG A 27 -15.56 -29.02 8.67
C ARG A 27 -14.25 -28.29 8.93
N PHE A 28 -14.28 -27.24 9.75
CA PHE A 28 -13.10 -26.72 10.42
C PHE A 28 -13.30 -26.91 11.93
N GLY A 29 -12.46 -27.75 12.52
CA GLY A 29 -12.56 -28.19 13.91
C GLY A 29 -12.01 -27.18 14.92
N GLY A 30 -12.66 -27.17 16.09
CA GLY A 30 -12.25 -26.58 17.39
C GLY A 30 -12.40 -25.05 17.45
N GLU A 31 -13.37 -24.43 18.13
CA GLU A 31 -14.35 -24.83 19.15
C GLU A 31 -15.74 -24.31 18.73
N TYR A 32 -16.79 -24.85 19.35
CA TYR A 32 -18.19 -24.57 19.05
C TYR A 32 -18.50 -23.07 18.86
N LEU A 33 -18.85 -22.68 17.63
CA LEU A 33 -19.73 -21.53 17.42
C LEU A 33 -21.13 -21.99 17.82
N GLU A 34 -21.43 -21.94 19.11
CA GLU A 34 -22.82 -21.78 19.51
C GLU A 34 -23.28 -20.43 18.95
N THR A 35 -23.88 -20.48 17.77
CA THR A 35 -24.89 -19.50 17.39
C THR A 35 -26.02 -19.67 18.39
N TYR A 36 -25.86 -19.06 19.58
CA TYR A 36 -26.98 -18.84 20.48
C TYR A 36 -28.04 -18.16 19.64
N HIS A 37 -29.14 -18.86 19.42
CA HIS A 37 -30.34 -18.29 18.85
C HIS A 37 -30.71 -17.11 19.76
N CYS A 38 -30.31 -15.91 19.34
CA CYS A 38 -30.63 -14.67 20.04
C CYS A 38 -32.11 -14.37 19.81
N LYS A 39 -32.97 -15.13 20.49
CA LYS A 39 -34.39 -14.83 20.66
C LYS A 39 -34.66 -13.91 21.85
N LYS A 40 -33.61 -13.45 22.56
CA LYS A 40 -33.75 -12.70 23.82
C LYS A 40 -33.37 -11.21 23.75
N TRP A 41 -32.78 -10.72 22.66
CA TRP A 41 -32.41 -9.30 22.53
C TRP A 41 -33.06 -8.67 21.30
N GLN A 42 -34.17 -7.95 21.50
CA GLN A 42 -34.73 -7.07 20.47
C GLN A 42 -34.06 -5.69 20.57
N GLY A 43 -33.63 -5.13 19.42
CA GLY A 43 -33.10 -3.76 19.31
C GLY A 43 -31.58 -3.65 19.14
N ALA A 44 -31.01 -2.54 19.62
CA ALA A 44 -29.63 -2.11 19.37
C ALA A 44 -28.53 -3.15 19.72
N GLY A 45 -28.80 -4.06 20.67
CA GLY A 45 -27.88 -5.15 21.03
C GLY A 45 -27.60 -6.15 19.91
N CYS A 46 -28.58 -6.42 19.03
CA CYS A 46 -28.40 -7.31 17.87
C CYS A 46 -27.55 -6.63 16.76
N LEU A 47 -27.73 -5.31 16.58
CA LEU A 47 -26.90 -4.51 15.68
C LEU A 47 -25.46 -4.42 16.16
N ALA A 48 -25.25 -4.21 17.47
CA ALA A 48 -23.94 -4.20 18.09
C ALA A 48 -23.25 -5.57 17.98
N TYR A 49 -23.96 -6.67 18.22
CA TYR A 49 -23.41 -8.02 18.07
C TYR A 49 -23.07 -8.34 16.60
N GLY A 50 -23.91 -7.91 15.66
CA GLY A 50 -23.63 -7.99 14.23
C GLY A 50 -22.40 -7.19 13.81
N GLN A 51 -22.18 -6.01 14.39
CA GLN A 51 -20.99 -5.19 14.16
C GLN A 51 -19.73 -5.79 14.80
N ILE A 52 -19.83 -6.31 16.03
CA ILE A 52 -18.73 -7.00 16.72
C ILE A 52 -18.33 -8.27 15.97
N ALA A 53 -19.31 -9.08 15.52
CA ALA A 53 -19.05 -10.27 14.72
C ALA A 53 -18.44 -9.92 13.35
N SER A 54 -18.91 -8.86 12.71
CA SER A 54 -18.36 -8.34 11.46
C SER A 54 -16.91 -7.87 11.62
N ALA A 55 -16.55 -7.25 12.76
CA ALA A 55 -15.18 -6.85 13.10
C ALA A 55 -14.29 -8.05 13.52
N LYS A 56 -14.86 -9.08 14.14
CA LYS A 56 -14.14 -10.27 14.60
C LYS A 56 -13.53 -11.06 13.43
N ILE A 57 -14.21 -11.10 12.28
CA ILE A 57 -13.77 -11.83 11.08
C ILE A 57 -12.45 -11.29 10.48
N PRO A 58 -12.29 -9.98 10.19
CA PRO A 58 -11.02 -9.44 9.72
C PRO A 58 -9.95 -9.47 10.82
N LEU A 59 -10.31 -9.26 12.09
CA LEU A 59 -9.36 -9.34 13.20
C LEU A 59 -8.82 -10.77 13.40
N SER A 60 -9.65 -11.80 13.24
CA SER A 60 -9.19 -13.19 13.37
C SER A 60 -8.15 -13.57 12.32
N ARG A 61 -8.21 -12.97 11.13
CA ARG A 61 -7.19 -13.13 10.08
C ARG A 61 -5.84 -12.54 10.45
N MET A 62 -5.81 -11.57 11.39
CA MET A 62 -4.57 -11.00 11.93
C MET A 62 -3.97 -11.85 13.07
N ILE A 63 -4.70 -12.82 13.59
CA ILE A 63 -4.22 -13.70 14.66
C ILE A 63 -3.25 -14.74 14.06
N SER A 64 -1.99 -14.35 13.94
CA SER A 64 -0.90 -15.18 13.42
C SER A 64 0.28 -15.11 14.39
N PRO A 65 0.90 -16.26 14.75
CA PRO A 65 2.10 -16.28 15.58
C PRO A 65 3.22 -15.38 15.03
N GLN A 66 3.39 -15.37 13.70
CA GLN A 66 4.39 -14.54 13.02
C GLN A 66 4.08 -13.05 13.17
N LEU A 67 2.82 -12.64 13.03
CA LEU A 67 2.46 -11.23 13.19
C LEU A 67 2.64 -10.78 14.65
N TYR A 68 2.28 -11.64 15.60
CA TYR A 68 2.47 -11.35 17.03
C TYR A 68 3.95 -11.20 17.36
N TRP A 69 4.81 -12.09 16.84
CA TRP A 69 6.26 -11.95 16.98
C TRP A 69 6.77 -10.58 16.51
N VAL A 70 6.39 -10.15 15.29
CA VAL A 70 6.86 -8.87 14.72
C VAL A 70 6.29 -7.66 15.47
N MET A 71 5.03 -7.71 15.89
CA MET A 71 4.31 -6.54 16.42
C MET A 71 4.48 -6.31 17.92
N THR A 72 5.00 -7.28 18.67
CA THR A 72 5.09 -7.21 20.14
C THR A 72 6.51 -7.02 20.69
N GLY A 73 7.53 -7.08 19.83
CA GLY A 73 8.90 -6.77 20.22
C GLY A 73 9.11 -5.28 20.50
N ASP A 74 10.08 -4.98 21.35
CA ASP A 74 10.57 -3.64 21.68
C ASP A 74 11.99 -3.40 21.17
N ASP A 75 12.40 -4.16 20.15
CA ASP A 75 13.77 -4.21 19.60
C ASP A 75 14.31 -2.84 19.16
N PHE A 76 13.43 -1.95 18.66
CA PHE A 76 13.83 -0.61 18.24
C PHE A 76 12.67 0.39 18.29
N THR A 77 13.04 1.67 18.38
CA THR A 77 12.09 2.78 18.28
C THR A 77 11.89 3.23 16.83
N LEU A 78 10.66 3.63 16.50
CA LEU A 78 10.32 4.20 15.18
C LEU A 78 10.83 5.63 14.97
N ASP A 79 11.72 6.12 15.83
CA ASP A 79 12.36 7.42 15.71
C ASP A 79 13.58 7.31 14.78
N LEU A 80 13.28 7.30 13.47
CA LEU A 80 14.23 6.89 12.42
C LEU A 80 15.29 7.96 12.12
N ASN A 81 14.91 9.24 12.13
CA ASN A 81 15.79 10.36 11.77
C ASN A 81 16.34 11.12 12.98
N ASN A 82 16.40 10.44 14.13
CA ASN A 82 17.01 10.95 15.35
C ASN A 82 18.51 11.24 15.14
N PRO A 83 19.01 12.45 15.48
CA PRO A 83 20.44 12.80 15.36
C PRO A 83 21.40 11.92 16.18
N GLU A 84 20.98 11.45 17.35
CA GLU A 84 21.80 10.64 18.26
C GLU A 84 21.83 9.17 17.84
N HIS A 85 20.67 8.65 17.42
CA HIS A 85 20.50 7.24 17.07
C HIS A 85 19.73 7.08 15.75
N PRO A 86 20.33 7.44 14.59
CA PRO A 86 19.70 7.31 13.29
C PRO A 86 19.51 5.85 12.90
N LYS A 87 18.42 5.53 12.21
CA LYS A 87 18.05 4.17 11.82
C LYS A 87 17.60 4.13 10.38
N ILE A 88 17.87 3.01 9.72
CA ILE A 88 17.31 2.67 8.41
C ILE A 88 16.26 1.59 8.65
N LEU A 89 15.03 1.85 8.24
CA LEU A 89 13.96 0.87 8.28
C LEU A 89 13.67 0.39 6.86
N CYS A 90 13.82 -0.91 6.63
CA CYS A 90 13.40 -1.57 5.40
C CYS A 90 12.15 -2.39 5.70
N VAL A 91 11.08 -2.17 4.93
CA VAL A 91 9.82 -2.90 5.07
C VAL A 91 9.60 -3.70 3.79
N GLY A 92 9.61 -5.02 3.90
CA GLY A 92 9.21 -5.92 2.83
C GLY A 92 7.77 -6.39 3.04
N ASN A 93 7.00 -6.45 1.96
CA ASN A 93 5.67 -7.06 1.98
C ASN A 93 5.65 -8.30 1.08
N ASN A 94 4.89 -9.32 1.48
CA ASN A 94 4.60 -10.46 0.63
C ASN A 94 3.25 -10.23 -0.09
N PRO A 95 3.23 -10.14 -1.43
CA PRO A 95 2.00 -9.92 -2.20
C PRO A 95 0.87 -10.90 -1.85
N ASP A 96 1.20 -12.17 -1.60
CA ASP A 96 0.22 -13.22 -1.30
C ASP A 96 -0.50 -13.01 0.03
N ARG A 97 0.10 -12.22 0.93
CA ARG A 97 -0.39 -11.97 2.29
C ARG A 97 -0.66 -10.49 2.55
N GLN A 98 -0.76 -9.68 1.49
CA GLN A 98 -0.95 -8.24 1.57
C GLN A 98 -2.15 -7.86 2.43
N ASN A 99 -3.29 -8.56 2.31
CA ASN A 99 -4.50 -8.27 3.08
C ASN A 99 -4.36 -8.54 4.59
N ILE A 100 -3.46 -9.45 4.98
CA ILE A 100 -3.22 -9.79 6.39
C ILE A 100 -2.27 -8.76 7.01
N TYR A 101 -1.22 -8.38 6.28
CA TYR A 101 -0.17 -7.49 6.78
C TYR A 101 -0.48 -6.00 6.58
N SER A 102 -1.40 -5.64 5.69
CA SER A 102 -1.74 -4.25 5.38
C SER A 102 -2.16 -3.44 6.61
N ALA A 103 -2.93 -4.04 7.53
CA ALA A 103 -3.37 -3.38 8.75
C ALA A 103 -2.20 -3.06 9.69
N ALA A 104 -1.32 -4.03 9.91
CA ALA A 104 -0.15 -3.87 10.76
C ALA A 104 0.87 -2.87 10.18
N LEU A 105 1.19 -3.01 8.89
CA LEU A 105 2.07 -2.08 8.18
C LEU A 105 1.48 -0.67 8.13
N GLY A 106 0.16 -0.54 7.98
CA GLY A 106 -0.54 0.73 8.05
C GLY A 106 -0.35 1.46 9.38
N LEU A 107 -0.36 0.73 10.51
CA LEU A 107 -0.09 1.31 11.83
C LEU A 107 1.34 1.86 11.92
N TYR A 108 2.35 1.07 11.53
CA TYR A 108 3.74 1.52 11.49
C TYR A 108 3.90 2.77 10.63
N ASN A 109 3.37 2.75 9.41
CA ASN A 109 3.44 3.86 8.47
C ASN A 109 2.84 5.14 9.05
N SER A 110 1.64 5.05 9.64
CA SER A 110 0.98 6.20 10.24
C SER A 110 1.80 6.82 11.38
N ARG A 111 2.56 5.99 12.12
CA ARG A 111 3.44 6.45 13.20
C ARG A 111 4.74 7.03 12.64
N ILE A 112 5.36 6.37 11.67
CA ILE A 112 6.58 6.82 10.99
C ILE A 112 6.37 8.22 10.41
N VAL A 113 5.28 8.45 9.67
CA VAL A 113 4.93 9.76 9.10
C VAL A 113 4.97 10.88 10.12
N LYS A 114 4.38 10.65 11.29
CA LYS A 114 4.34 11.64 12.37
C LYS A 114 5.70 11.86 13.02
N LEU A 115 6.51 10.81 13.15
CA LEU A 115 7.81 10.89 13.81
C LEU A 115 8.86 11.55 12.92
N VAL A 116 8.92 11.20 11.63
CA VAL A 116 9.90 11.79 10.72
C VAL A 116 9.62 13.26 10.44
N ASN A 117 8.36 13.68 10.50
CA ASN A 117 7.91 15.04 10.20
C ASN A 117 8.06 15.98 11.42
N LYS A 118 9.24 16.01 12.04
CA LYS A 118 9.59 16.86 13.17
C LYS A 118 10.75 17.78 12.83
N LYS A 119 10.75 18.99 13.41
CA LYS A 119 11.87 19.95 13.31
C LYS A 119 13.09 19.44 14.06
N GLY A 120 14.28 19.86 13.62
CA GLY A 120 15.55 19.56 14.29
C GLY A 120 16.05 18.12 14.12
N GLN A 121 15.37 17.31 13.31
CA GLN A 121 15.80 15.96 12.98
C GLN A 121 16.75 15.94 11.78
N LEU A 122 17.39 14.79 11.54
CA LEU A 122 18.23 14.61 10.36
C LEU A 122 17.40 14.62 9.07
N LYS A 123 18.07 15.00 7.97
CA LYS A 123 17.51 14.84 6.62
C LYS A 123 17.21 13.35 6.41
N SER A 124 16.01 13.04 5.96
CA SER A 124 15.57 11.66 5.78
C SER A 124 14.82 11.49 4.47
N SER A 125 14.70 10.24 4.02
CA SER A 125 13.91 9.92 2.85
C SER A 125 12.99 8.74 3.12
N ILE A 126 11.77 8.84 2.61
CA ILE A 126 10.82 7.75 2.53
C ILE A 126 10.75 7.34 1.07
N ILE A 127 11.19 6.12 0.78
CA ILE A 127 11.23 5.55 -0.56
C ILE A 127 10.22 4.40 -0.60
N ILE A 128 9.28 4.48 -1.53
CA ILE A 128 8.26 3.46 -1.74
C ILE A 128 8.37 3.02 -3.19
N ASP A 129 8.84 1.78 -3.42
CA ASP A 129 9.10 1.24 -4.76
C ASP A 129 7.80 1.00 -5.55
N GLU A 130 6.75 0.52 -4.87
CA GLU A 130 5.42 0.34 -5.46
C GLU A 130 4.33 0.75 -4.47
N LEU A 131 3.86 1.99 -4.60
CA LEU A 131 2.88 2.59 -3.68
C LEU A 131 1.56 1.78 -3.52
N PRO A 132 0.98 1.17 -4.56
CA PRO A 132 -0.12 0.19 -4.47
C PRO A 132 0.10 -0.99 -3.51
N THR A 133 1.34 -1.40 -3.23
CA THR A 133 1.60 -2.58 -2.38
C THR A 133 1.29 -2.33 -0.91
N ILE A 134 1.30 -1.07 -0.47
CA ILE A 134 1.09 -0.70 0.92
C ILE A 134 0.28 0.61 0.98
N TYR A 135 -0.94 0.54 1.54
CA TYR A 135 -1.73 1.74 1.77
C TYR A 135 -1.06 2.64 2.83
N PHE A 136 -0.74 3.87 2.43
CA PHE A 136 0.03 4.82 3.23
C PHE A 136 -0.83 6.03 3.57
N ARG A 137 -1.63 5.90 4.63
CA ARG A 137 -2.56 6.97 5.06
C ARG A 137 -1.81 8.24 5.44
N GLY A 138 -2.22 9.38 4.88
CA GLY A 138 -1.64 10.70 5.19
C GLY A 138 -0.37 11.03 4.41
N ILE A 139 -0.10 10.31 3.31
CA ILE A 139 1.04 10.59 2.43
C ILE A 139 0.95 11.97 1.77
N ASP A 140 -0.25 12.42 1.44
CA ASP A 140 -0.56 13.73 0.90
C ASP A 140 -0.08 14.86 1.82
N ASN A 141 -0.39 14.76 3.11
CA ASN A 141 0.04 15.71 4.12
C ASN A 141 1.55 15.64 4.37
N LEU A 142 2.12 14.42 4.35
CA LEU A 142 3.56 14.24 4.42
C LEU A 142 4.23 14.99 3.27
N ILE A 143 3.84 14.75 2.01
CA ILE A 143 4.44 15.42 0.84
C ILE A 143 4.34 16.95 0.95
N ALA A 144 3.20 17.47 1.42
CA ALA A 144 2.97 18.90 1.56
C ALA A 144 3.83 19.56 2.65
N THR A 145 4.07 18.90 3.78
CA THR A 145 4.71 19.51 4.97
C THR A 145 6.16 19.08 5.19
N ALA A 146 6.54 17.91 4.69
CA ALA A 146 7.85 17.27 4.83
C ALA A 146 9.01 18.14 4.36
N ARG A 147 8.79 18.99 3.34
CA ARG A 147 9.83 19.87 2.78
C ARG A 147 10.47 20.74 3.85
N SER A 148 9.65 21.33 4.74
CA SER A 148 10.13 22.20 5.82
C SER A 148 11.00 21.46 6.84
N ASN A 149 10.77 20.16 7.00
CA ASN A 149 11.51 19.26 7.89
C ASN A 149 12.61 18.47 7.14
N LYS A 150 12.92 18.84 5.90
CA LYS A 150 13.97 18.22 5.06
C LYS A 150 13.77 16.71 4.87
N VAL A 151 12.51 16.28 4.77
CA VAL A 151 12.14 14.90 4.47
C VAL A 151 11.80 14.79 2.98
N ALA A 152 12.44 13.88 2.27
CA ALA A 152 12.24 13.64 0.84
C ALA A 152 11.39 12.39 0.62
N VAL A 153 10.28 12.51 -0.10
CA VAL A 153 9.40 11.39 -0.43
C VAL A 153 9.62 10.98 -1.89
N CYS A 154 9.97 9.72 -2.12
CA CYS A 154 10.13 9.12 -3.44
C CYS A 154 9.07 8.02 -3.62
N LEU A 155 8.26 8.14 -4.67
CA LEU A 155 7.13 7.25 -4.94
C LEU A 155 7.31 6.60 -6.32
N GLY A 156 7.37 5.27 -6.32
CA GLY A 156 7.23 4.44 -7.51
C GLY A 156 5.82 3.89 -7.62
N PHE A 157 5.30 3.91 -8.85
CA PHE A 157 4.06 3.25 -9.26
C PHE A 157 4.05 3.14 -10.78
N GLN A 158 3.29 2.19 -11.31
CA GLN A 158 3.30 1.90 -12.76
C GLN A 158 2.44 2.88 -13.57
N ASP A 159 1.30 3.29 -13.02
CA ASP A 159 0.31 4.11 -13.71
C ASP A 159 -0.48 4.98 -12.72
N PHE A 160 -0.82 6.23 -13.10
CA PHE A 160 -1.71 7.07 -12.30
C PHE A 160 -3.09 6.44 -12.08
N SER A 161 -3.55 5.54 -12.96
CA SER A 161 -4.78 4.78 -12.76
C SER A 161 -4.73 3.90 -11.51
N GLN A 162 -3.57 3.30 -11.20
CA GLN A 162 -3.39 2.51 -9.98
C GLN A 162 -3.43 3.40 -8.74
N LEU A 163 -2.81 4.58 -8.81
CA LEU A 163 -2.88 5.57 -7.74
C LEU A 163 -4.33 5.99 -7.44
N THR A 164 -5.11 6.29 -8.48
CA THR A 164 -6.53 6.67 -8.35
C THR A 164 -7.38 5.53 -7.79
N ARG A 165 -7.10 4.28 -8.15
CA ARG A 165 -7.81 3.11 -7.61
C ARG A 165 -7.57 2.95 -6.10
N ASP A 166 -6.34 3.13 -5.65
CA ASP A 166 -5.93 2.76 -4.29
C ASP A 166 -6.10 3.91 -3.28
N TYR A 167 -6.00 5.16 -3.73
CA TYR A 167 -6.13 6.36 -2.88
C TYR A 167 -7.40 7.18 -3.19
N GLY A 168 -8.10 6.86 -4.26
CA GLY A 168 -9.22 7.67 -4.74
C GLY A 168 -8.77 8.93 -5.50
N GLU A 169 -9.69 9.49 -6.27
CA GLU A 169 -9.40 10.57 -7.22
C GLU A 169 -8.85 11.85 -6.55
N LYS A 170 -9.39 12.22 -5.38
CA LYS A 170 -8.98 13.43 -4.67
C LYS A 170 -7.54 13.35 -4.19
N GLU A 171 -7.18 12.27 -3.49
CA GLU A 171 -5.83 12.08 -2.93
C GLU A 171 -4.81 11.86 -4.06
N ALA A 172 -5.16 11.06 -5.07
CA ALA A 172 -4.30 10.84 -6.23
C ALA A 172 -3.94 12.14 -6.95
N LYS A 173 -4.93 13.04 -7.14
CA LYS A 173 -4.71 14.34 -7.76
C LYS A 173 -3.81 15.25 -6.92
N VAL A 174 -3.92 15.21 -5.59
CA VAL A 174 -3.02 15.96 -4.70
C VAL A 174 -1.58 15.45 -4.83
N ILE A 175 -1.38 14.13 -4.83
CA ILE A 175 -0.05 13.51 -5.00
C ILE A 175 0.55 13.92 -6.35
N GLN A 176 -0.20 13.77 -7.44
CA GLN A 176 0.26 14.13 -8.79
C GLN A 176 0.64 15.61 -8.91
N ASN A 177 -0.15 16.51 -8.31
CA ASN A 177 0.07 17.95 -8.44
C ASN A 177 1.16 18.50 -7.51
N THR A 178 1.35 17.90 -6.34
CA THR A 178 2.31 18.41 -5.35
C THR A 178 3.75 17.98 -5.66
N VAL A 179 3.91 16.81 -6.30
CA VAL A 179 5.23 16.29 -6.65
C VAL A 179 5.84 17.10 -7.80
N GLY A 180 6.93 17.82 -7.49
CA GLY A 180 7.66 18.67 -8.44
C GLY A 180 8.63 17.91 -9.35
N ASN A 181 9.21 16.82 -8.86
CA ASN A 181 10.12 15.97 -9.63
C ASN A 181 9.38 14.76 -10.19
N ILE A 182 9.35 14.59 -11.50
CA ILE A 182 8.74 13.43 -12.16
C ILE A 182 9.77 12.77 -13.06
N PHE A 183 9.84 11.45 -12.95
CA PHE A 183 10.58 10.57 -13.85
C PHE A 183 9.59 9.54 -14.38
N SER A 184 9.46 9.45 -15.69
CA SER A 184 8.54 8.52 -16.33
C SER A 184 9.26 7.73 -17.41
N GLY A 185 9.21 6.41 -17.28
CA GLY A 185 9.59 5.50 -18.36
C GLY A 185 8.44 5.36 -19.36
N GLN A 186 8.35 4.20 -20.02
CA GLN A 186 7.26 3.92 -20.95
C GLN A 186 5.92 3.81 -20.20
N VAL A 187 4.98 4.68 -20.53
CA VAL A 187 3.60 4.67 -20.00
C VAL A 187 2.61 4.98 -21.12
N VAL A 188 1.41 4.43 -21.03
CA VAL A 188 0.37 4.54 -22.08
C VAL A 188 -0.89 5.22 -21.57
N GLY A 189 -1.83 5.49 -22.48
CA GLY A 189 -3.18 5.96 -22.12
C GLY A 189 -3.19 7.37 -21.51
N GLU A 190 -3.96 7.53 -20.44
CA GLU A 190 -4.23 8.82 -19.83
C GLU A 190 -2.99 9.41 -19.13
N THR A 191 -2.16 8.56 -18.53
CA THR A 191 -0.90 8.99 -17.90
C THR A 191 0.06 9.62 -18.90
N ALA A 192 0.20 9.05 -20.10
CA ALA A 192 1.03 9.64 -21.15
C ALA A 192 0.50 11.00 -21.62
N LYS A 193 -0.82 11.19 -21.68
CA LYS A 193 -1.43 12.48 -22.03
C LYS A 193 -1.19 13.51 -20.93
N ASN A 194 -1.47 13.15 -19.67
CA ASN A 194 -1.26 14.03 -18.53
C ASN A 194 0.20 14.49 -18.42
N LEU A 195 1.16 13.58 -18.66
CA LEU A 195 2.58 13.93 -18.70
C LEU A 195 2.91 14.84 -19.89
N SER A 196 2.41 14.54 -21.09
CA SER A 196 2.60 15.38 -22.28
C SER A 196 2.09 16.81 -22.06
N GLU A 197 0.92 16.96 -21.45
CA GLU A 197 0.35 18.26 -21.09
C GLU A 197 1.17 18.97 -20.02
N ARG A 198 1.64 18.24 -19.01
CA ARG A 198 2.51 18.78 -17.94
C ARG A 198 3.85 19.30 -18.47
N PHE A 199 4.43 18.64 -19.47
CA PHE A 199 5.66 19.10 -20.12
C PHE A 199 5.44 20.33 -21.02
N GLY A 200 4.18 20.64 -21.33
CA GLY A 200 3.82 21.83 -22.09
C GLY A 200 4.03 21.70 -23.61
N LYS A 201 3.86 22.83 -24.28
CA LYS A 201 3.94 22.95 -25.74
C LYS A 201 5.08 23.87 -26.14
N ILE A 202 5.67 23.60 -27.30
CA ILE A 202 6.69 24.43 -27.91
C ILE A 202 6.22 24.88 -29.29
N LEU A 203 6.63 26.09 -29.64
CA LEU A 203 6.37 26.67 -30.95
C LEU A 203 7.27 25.98 -31.99
N GLN A 204 6.69 25.17 -32.86
CA GLN A 204 7.38 24.45 -33.92
C GLN A 204 7.18 25.15 -35.26
N GLN A 205 8.28 25.36 -35.98
CA GLN A 205 8.24 25.85 -37.36
C GLN A 205 8.15 24.65 -38.31
N ARG A 206 7.07 24.60 -39.09
CA ARG A 206 6.90 23.63 -40.18
C ARG A 206 7.22 24.32 -41.50
N GLN A 207 8.24 23.81 -42.16
CA GLN A 207 8.57 24.18 -43.52
C GLN A 207 7.89 23.19 -44.47
N SER A 208 6.95 23.68 -45.26
CA SER A 208 6.33 22.92 -46.34
C SER A 208 7.01 23.30 -47.64
N ILE A 209 7.70 22.35 -48.26
CA ILE A 209 8.34 22.54 -49.57
C ILE A 209 7.42 21.90 -50.61
N SER A 210 6.87 22.71 -51.50
CA SER A 210 6.09 22.25 -52.64
C SER A 210 6.95 22.36 -53.90
N ILE A 211 7.29 21.21 -54.49
CA ILE A 211 8.15 21.11 -55.67
C ILE A 211 7.27 20.84 -56.89
N ASN A 212 7.22 21.81 -57.80
CA ASN A 212 6.59 21.67 -59.11
C ASN A 212 7.67 21.62 -60.21
N ARG A 213 7.33 21.13 -61.41
CA ARG A 213 8.29 20.98 -62.53
C ARG A 213 9.02 22.26 -62.95
N GLN A 214 8.51 23.44 -62.58
CA GLN A 214 9.05 24.75 -62.95
C GLN A 214 9.53 25.58 -61.76
N ASP A 215 9.00 25.36 -60.55
CA ASP A 215 9.33 26.16 -59.36
C ASP A 215 9.28 25.32 -58.08
N THR A 216 10.13 25.68 -57.12
CA THR A 216 10.06 25.17 -55.73
C THR A 216 9.58 26.31 -54.84
N SER A 217 8.43 26.13 -54.19
CA SER A 217 7.92 27.09 -53.20
C SER A 217 8.08 26.55 -51.79
N THR A 218 8.66 27.34 -50.90
CA THR A 218 8.81 27.01 -49.48
C THR A 218 7.87 27.90 -48.68
N SER A 219 6.91 27.30 -48.00
CA SER A 219 6.03 27.97 -47.05
C SER A 219 6.47 27.64 -45.63
N ILE A 220 6.63 28.66 -44.79
CA ILE A 220 7.01 28.51 -43.39
C ILE A 220 5.78 28.87 -42.56
N ASN A 221 5.26 27.89 -41.82
CA ASN A 221 4.16 28.08 -40.88
C ASN A 221 4.61 27.71 -39.47
N THR A 222 4.05 28.37 -38.47
CA THR A 222 4.40 28.20 -37.08
C THR A 222 3.20 27.65 -36.33
N GLN A 223 3.36 26.54 -35.62
CA GLN A 223 2.28 25.89 -34.85
C GLN A 223 2.77 25.52 -33.45
N LEU A 224 1.87 25.61 -32.45
CA LEU A 224 2.14 25.09 -31.12
C LEU A 224 1.95 23.57 -31.13
N ASP A 225 3.03 22.83 -30.86
CA ASP A 225 3.02 21.37 -30.78
C ASP A 225 3.48 20.92 -29.37
N SER A 226 3.13 19.71 -28.95
CA SER A 226 3.56 19.19 -27.65
C SER A 226 5.08 19.01 -27.61
N LEU A 227 5.73 19.46 -26.53
CA LEU A 227 7.19 19.33 -26.38
C LEU A 227 7.61 17.86 -26.43
N ILE A 228 6.87 17.01 -25.71
CA ILE A 228 7.00 15.56 -25.74
C ILE A 228 5.59 14.98 -25.97
N PRO A 229 5.28 14.50 -27.19
CA PRO A 229 3.98 13.91 -27.48
C PRO A 229 3.72 12.64 -26.68
N ALA A 230 2.45 12.40 -26.29
CA ALA A 230 2.04 11.18 -25.58
C ALA A 230 2.44 9.88 -26.33
N SER A 231 2.39 9.90 -27.66
CA SER A 231 2.85 8.77 -28.50
C SER A 231 4.35 8.51 -28.37
N LYS A 232 5.16 9.54 -28.11
CA LYS A 232 6.59 9.37 -27.86
C LYS A 232 6.85 8.72 -26.51
N ILE A 233 6.11 9.15 -25.48
CA ILE A 233 6.17 8.59 -24.12
C ILE A 233 5.75 7.11 -24.13
N ALA A 234 4.69 6.78 -24.86
CA ALA A 234 4.18 5.41 -25.01
C ALA A 234 5.14 4.45 -25.72
N ASN A 235 6.14 4.95 -26.44
CA ASN A 235 7.10 4.16 -27.21
C ASN A 235 8.55 4.36 -26.74
N LEU A 236 8.76 4.79 -25.49
CA LEU A 236 10.10 4.89 -24.92
C LEU A 236 10.75 3.51 -24.82
N SER A 237 12.01 3.41 -25.25
CA SER A 237 12.81 2.20 -25.07
C SER A 237 13.23 2.05 -23.61
N GLN A 238 13.50 0.81 -23.19
CA GLN A 238 14.01 0.54 -21.84
C GLN A 238 15.24 1.39 -21.51
N GLY A 239 15.26 1.94 -20.31
CA GLY A 239 16.31 2.86 -19.85
C GLY A 239 16.16 4.29 -20.36
N THR A 240 15.18 4.59 -21.22
CA THR A 240 14.86 5.96 -21.64
C THR A 240 13.75 6.52 -20.78
N PHE A 241 13.95 7.73 -20.28
CA PHE A 241 13.03 8.42 -19.39
C PHE A 241 12.74 9.81 -19.90
N VAL A 242 11.52 10.27 -19.63
CA VAL A 242 11.11 11.66 -19.74
C VAL A 242 10.74 12.17 -18.36
N GLY A 243 10.92 13.45 -18.13
CA GLY A 243 10.61 13.98 -16.82
C GLY A 243 10.83 15.47 -16.68
N SER A 244 10.47 15.95 -15.49
CA SER A 244 10.64 17.33 -15.09
C SER A 244 11.25 17.38 -13.70
N VAL A 245 12.20 18.29 -13.49
CA VAL A 245 12.80 18.55 -12.18
C VAL A 245 12.43 19.94 -11.67
N ALA A 246 12.24 20.04 -10.36
CA ALA A 246 12.01 21.28 -9.65
C ALA A 246 13.33 21.84 -9.10
N ASP A 247 13.43 23.16 -9.07
CA ASP A 247 14.55 23.92 -8.54
C ASP A 247 14.44 24.18 -7.04
N ASN A 248 15.56 24.59 -6.47
CA ASN A 248 15.63 25.07 -5.10
C ASN A 248 15.96 26.55 -5.08
N PHE A 249 15.64 27.21 -3.96
CA PHE A 249 16.01 28.62 -3.78
C PHE A 249 17.53 28.78 -3.90
N GLY A 250 17.98 29.65 -4.82
CA GLY A 250 19.39 29.88 -5.11
C GLY A 250 20.07 28.83 -6.01
N ALA A 251 19.34 27.84 -6.50
CA ALA A 251 19.82 26.81 -7.42
C ALA A 251 18.81 26.60 -8.56
N GLU A 252 18.69 27.61 -9.41
CA GLU A 252 17.84 27.58 -10.59
C GLU A 252 18.40 26.60 -11.64
N ILE A 253 17.49 25.93 -12.36
CA ILE A 253 17.82 24.95 -13.38
C ILE A 253 17.27 25.47 -14.71
N ASP A 254 18.16 25.71 -15.67
CA ASP A 254 17.79 26.21 -17.00
C ASP A 254 16.93 25.19 -17.77
N GLN A 255 17.37 23.92 -17.76
CA GLN A 255 16.66 22.84 -18.43
C GLN A 255 15.93 21.95 -17.41
N LYS A 256 14.68 22.33 -17.09
CA LYS A 256 13.84 21.57 -16.16
C LYS A 256 13.27 20.28 -16.74
N ILE A 257 13.03 20.23 -18.06
CA ILE A 257 12.43 19.07 -18.74
C ILE A 257 13.50 18.30 -19.48
N PHE A 258 13.50 16.97 -19.34
CA PHE A 258 14.45 16.09 -19.99
C PHE A 258 13.76 14.94 -20.72
N HIS A 259 14.46 14.44 -21.73
CA HIS A 259 14.20 13.17 -22.41
C HIS A 259 15.56 12.54 -22.65
N ALA A 260 15.93 11.58 -21.80
CA ALA A 260 17.29 11.08 -21.71
C ALA A 260 17.32 9.58 -21.44
N ARG A 261 18.43 8.93 -21.81
CA ARG A 261 18.70 7.54 -21.46
C ARG A 261 19.54 7.49 -20.20
N ILE A 262 19.08 6.77 -19.18
CA ILE A 262 19.86 6.47 -17.98
C ILE A 262 20.87 5.39 -18.37
N ILE A 263 22.16 5.71 -18.21
CA ILE A 263 23.28 4.80 -18.47
C ILE A 263 23.71 4.24 -17.13
N VAL A 264 23.61 2.92 -16.98
CA VAL A 264 24.09 2.21 -15.80
C VAL A 264 25.47 1.63 -16.13
N ASP A 265 26.48 2.06 -15.39
CA ASP A 265 27.83 1.52 -15.48
C ASP A 265 27.86 0.14 -14.80
N SER A 266 27.75 -0.91 -15.61
CA SER A 266 27.68 -2.29 -15.13
C SER A 266 28.95 -2.73 -14.41
N GLU A 267 30.12 -2.24 -14.81
CA GLU A 267 31.39 -2.62 -14.18
C GLU A 267 31.48 -2.01 -12.79
N LYS A 268 31.14 -0.73 -12.66
CA LYS A 268 31.10 -0.03 -11.38
C LYS A 268 30.07 -0.65 -10.44
N VAL A 269 28.87 -0.96 -10.93
CA VAL A 269 27.82 -1.62 -10.11
C VAL A 269 28.26 -3.01 -9.67
N ALA A 270 28.91 -3.79 -10.54
CA ALA A 270 29.42 -5.11 -10.19
C ALA A 270 30.53 -5.03 -9.15
N ALA A 271 31.45 -4.07 -9.26
CA ALA A 271 32.50 -3.82 -8.28
C ALA A 271 31.91 -3.41 -6.92
N GLU A 272 30.90 -2.53 -6.91
CA GLU A 272 30.20 -2.11 -5.70
C GLU A 272 29.47 -3.29 -5.04
N THR A 273 28.75 -4.09 -5.84
CA THR A 273 27.99 -5.26 -5.36
C THR A 273 28.92 -6.30 -4.74
N LYS A 274 30.12 -6.49 -5.29
CA LYS A 274 31.14 -7.37 -4.70
C LYS A 274 31.66 -6.89 -3.35
N ALA A 275 31.59 -5.59 -3.09
CA ALA A 275 31.99 -4.98 -1.82
C ALA A 275 30.86 -4.96 -0.78
N TYR A 276 29.65 -5.39 -1.13
CA TYR A 276 28.53 -5.44 -0.19
C TYR A 276 28.82 -6.39 0.97
N LYS A 277 28.64 -5.87 2.18
CA LYS A 277 28.68 -6.67 3.39
C LYS A 277 27.36 -7.41 3.53
N LYS A 278 27.42 -8.65 4.00
CA LYS A 278 26.20 -9.38 4.36
C LYS A 278 25.46 -8.61 5.45
N ILE A 279 24.13 -8.59 5.34
CA ILE A 279 23.28 -8.06 6.39
C ILE A 279 23.57 -8.86 7.67
N PRO A 280 23.87 -8.21 8.81
CA PRO A 280 24.12 -8.91 10.05
C PRO A 280 22.87 -9.71 10.44
N VAL A 281 23.07 -10.94 10.90
CA VAL A 281 21.98 -11.76 11.41
C VAL A 281 21.62 -11.22 12.79
N ILE A 282 20.43 -10.63 12.91
CA ILE A 282 19.95 -10.00 14.15
C ILE A 282 19.47 -11.07 15.13
N ASN A 283 18.87 -12.15 14.62
CA ASN A 283 18.46 -13.30 15.40
C ASN A 283 18.74 -14.58 14.60
N GLU A 284 19.62 -15.43 15.13
CA GLU A 284 20.03 -16.67 14.46
C GLU A 284 18.99 -17.78 14.61
N PHE A 285 17.99 -17.61 15.50
CA PHE A 285 17.00 -18.63 15.85
C PHE A 285 17.64 -20.00 16.14
N ARG A 286 18.83 -20.00 16.74
CA ARG A 286 19.58 -21.20 17.12
C ARG A 286 19.62 -21.35 18.62
N ASP A 287 19.50 -22.58 19.10
CA ASP A 287 19.83 -22.94 20.48
C ASP A 287 21.35 -23.06 20.69
N GLU A 288 21.76 -23.35 21.93
CA GLU A 288 23.17 -23.55 22.29
C GLU A 288 23.83 -24.73 21.53
N ASP A 289 23.02 -25.66 21.03
CA ASP A 289 23.44 -26.84 20.25
C ASP A 289 23.42 -26.57 18.72
N GLY A 290 22.98 -25.38 18.29
CA GLY A 290 22.95 -24.96 16.89
C GLY A 290 21.72 -25.42 16.08
N ASN A 291 20.68 -25.97 16.72
CA ASN A 291 19.43 -26.38 16.10
C ASN A 291 18.52 -25.17 15.83
N ASP A 292 17.74 -25.23 14.74
CA ASP A 292 16.74 -24.20 14.42
C ASP A 292 15.53 -24.31 15.37
N ILE A 293 15.35 -23.28 16.20
CA ILE A 293 14.27 -23.14 17.18
C ILE A 293 13.28 -22.02 16.81
N MET A 294 13.29 -21.55 15.57
CA MET A 294 12.45 -20.43 15.12
C MET A 294 10.97 -20.65 15.41
N GLN A 295 10.43 -21.81 15.02
CA GLN A 295 9.02 -22.12 15.24
C GLN A 295 8.66 -22.17 16.72
N GLN A 296 9.50 -22.81 17.53
CA GLN A 296 9.27 -22.93 18.97
C GLN A 296 9.28 -21.57 19.66
N GLN A 297 10.21 -20.67 19.31
CA GLN A 297 10.24 -19.32 19.86
C GLN A 297 9.01 -18.50 19.47
N ILE A 298 8.61 -18.57 18.20
CA ILE A 298 7.43 -17.86 17.70
C ILE A 298 6.15 -18.38 18.39
N GLU A 299 6.00 -19.69 18.55
CA GLU A 299 4.87 -20.30 19.24
C GLU A 299 4.85 -20.00 20.74
N ARG A 300 6.03 -20.00 21.38
CA ARG A 300 6.15 -19.63 22.80
C ARG A 300 5.75 -18.17 23.02
N ASN A 301 6.18 -17.25 22.15
CA ASN A 301 5.75 -15.86 22.22
C ASN A 301 4.24 -15.73 22.03
N TYR A 302 3.69 -16.44 21.04
CA TYR A 302 2.25 -16.43 20.77
C TYR A 302 1.42 -16.93 21.97
N SER A 303 1.84 -18.03 22.59
CA SER A 303 1.18 -18.57 23.79
C SER A 303 1.33 -17.65 25.00
N ARG A 304 2.51 -17.04 25.19
CA ARG A 304 2.75 -16.04 26.24
C ARG A 304 1.79 -14.86 26.11
N ILE A 305 1.67 -14.27 24.92
CA ILE A 305 0.78 -13.13 24.69
C ILE A 305 -0.68 -13.48 25.01
N LYS A 306 -1.13 -14.70 24.67
CA LYS A 306 -2.47 -15.15 25.04
C LYS A 306 -2.65 -15.24 26.55
N ALA A 307 -1.67 -15.77 27.27
CA ALA A 307 -1.71 -15.85 28.72
C ALA A 307 -1.73 -14.43 29.34
N ASP A 308 -0.89 -13.52 28.86
CA ASP A 308 -0.84 -12.12 29.32
C ASP A 308 -2.19 -11.42 29.12
N VAL A 309 -2.84 -11.63 27.96
CA VAL A 309 -4.17 -11.07 27.69
C VAL A 309 -5.24 -11.65 28.61
N MET A 310 -5.21 -12.95 28.89
CA MET A 310 -6.12 -13.57 29.85
C MET A 310 -5.94 -13.00 31.25
N GLN A 311 -4.69 -12.80 31.69
CA GLN A 311 -4.38 -12.18 32.97
C GLN A 311 -4.95 -10.75 33.05
N ILE A 312 -4.77 -9.93 32.01
CA ILE A 312 -5.33 -8.57 31.96
C ILE A 312 -6.85 -8.59 32.09
N ILE A 313 -7.52 -9.56 31.47
CA ILE A 313 -8.98 -9.71 31.57
C ILE A 313 -9.37 -10.08 33.01
N GLU A 314 -8.68 -11.02 33.63
CA GLU A 314 -8.93 -11.44 35.01
C GLU A 314 -8.75 -10.27 35.98
N ASP A 315 -7.62 -9.56 35.89
CA ASP A 315 -7.32 -8.39 36.72
C ASP A 315 -8.37 -7.29 36.57
N GLU A 316 -8.82 -7.03 35.34
CA GLU A 316 -9.84 -6.02 35.06
C GLU A 316 -11.23 -6.46 35.55
N MET A 317 -11.56 -7.74 35.44
CA MET A 317 -12.80 -8.30 35.99
C MET A 317 -12.81 -8.22 37.53
N GLU A 318 -11.68 -8.45 38.19
CA GLU A 318 -11.53 -8.23 39.63
C GLU A 318 -11.68 -6.75 39.99
N ARG A 319 -11.06 -5.84 39.22
CA ARG A 319 -11.19 -4.38 39.40
C ARG A 319 -12.66 -3.95 39.33
N ILE A 320 -13.38 -4.39 38.30
CA ILE A 320 -14.81 -4.08 38.12
C ILE A 320 -15.66 -4.66 39.24
N LYS A 321 -15.35 -5.87 39.72
CA LYS A 321 -16.07 -6.52 40.82
C LYS A 321 -15.93 -5.76 42.15
N ASN A 322 -14.76 -5.17 42.37
CA ASN A 322 -14.41 -4.43 43.58
C ASN A 322 -14.82 -2.95 43.52
N ASP A 323 -15.17 -2.43 42.35
CA ASP A 323 -15.66 -1.07 42.15
C ASP A 323 -17.19 -1.00 42.34
N PRO A 324 -17.69 -0.29 43.37
CA PRO A 324 -19.12 -0.20 43.66
C PRO A 324 -19.96 0.35 42.50
N ASP A 325 -19.39 1.24 41.69
CA ASP A 325 -20.08 1.90 40.59
C ASP A 325 -20.14 1.02 39.34
N LEU A 326 -19.20 0.08 39.16
CA LEU A 326 -19.08 -0.75 37.95
C LEU A 326 -19.54 -2.20 38.14
N LYS A 327 -19.67 -2.68 39.38
CA LYS A 327 -20.03 -4.06 39.71
C LYS A 327 -21.32 -4.56 39.03
N HIS A 328 -22.27 -3.67 38.76
CA HIS A 328 -23.53 -3.99 38.08
C HIS A 328 -23.37 -4.40 36.60
N LEU A 329 -22.20 -4.17 36.00
CA LEU A 329 -21.89 -4.54 34.62
C LEU A 329 -21.45 -6.01 34.47
N ILE A 330 -21.05 -6.66 35.56
CA ILE A 330 -20.73 -8.09 35.55
C ILE A 330 -22.07 -8.85 35.59
N PRO A 331 -22.35 -9.72 34.60
CA PRO A 331 -23.52 -10.58 34.65
C PRO A 331 -23.45 -11.39 35.95
N GLN A 332 -24.44 -11.24 36.83
CA GLN A 332 -24.60 -12.19 37.92
C GLN A 332 -24.98 -13.53 37.28
N GLU A 333 -24.12 -14.54 37.41
CA GLU A 333 -24.52 -15.90 37.08
C GLU A 333 -25.71 -16.25 37.97
N ASP A 334 -26.87 -16.54 37.36
CA ASP A 334 -28.04 -17.10 38.02
C ASP A 334 -27.68 -18.54 38.49
N SER A 335 -26.81 -18.65 39.49
CA SER A 335 -26.49 -19.88 40.19
C SER A 335 -27.28 -19.95 41.50
N ASP A 336 -28.60 -19.85 41.42
CA ASP A 336 -29.53 -20.13 42.54
C ASP A 336 -30.94 -20.40 41.98
N LYS A 337 -31.11 -21.56 41.34
CA LYS A 337 -32.40 -22.24 41.21
C LYS A 337 -32.16 -23.74 41.30
N GLU A 338 -31.97 -24.22 42.53
CA GLU A 338 -32.35 -25.59 42.91
C GLU A 338 -33.87 -25.78 42.84
#